data_AF-A0A7S1Y4D7-F1
#
_entry.id   AF-A0A7S1Y4D7-F1
#
_cell.length_a   1.000
_cell.length_b   1.000
_cell.length_c   1.000
_cell.angle_alpha   90.00
_cell.angle_beta   90.00
_cell.angle_gamma   90.00
#
_symmetry.space_group_name_H-M   'P 1'
#
loop_
_entity.id
_entity.type
_entity.pdbx_description
1 polymer ?
#
loop_
_entity_poly.entity_id
_entity_poly.type
_entity_poly.pdbx_seq_one_letter_code
_entity_poly.pdbx_strand_id
1 'polypeptide(L)'
;MRVKINWTADLGQGFSFPATLSAALTQFPLLTNNATTCHKLQGASKTSLFIVGVSNAMNWMYVALSRVRTLSGLFLSTPITFRQPRQQSSLLAMIKRFLRLRPEEYSG
;
A
#
# COMPACT_ATOMS: atom_id res chain seq x y z
N MET A 1 -18.54 2.67 12.29
CA MET A 1 -17.12 2.80 12.70
C MET A 1 -16.91 4.18 13.31
N ARG A 2 -16.26 4.27 14.47
CA ARG A 2 -15.98 5.54 15.16
C ARG A 2 -14.47 5.68 15.28
N VAL A 3 -13.90 6.71 14.67
CA VAL A 3 -12.46 6.97 14.70
C VAL A 3 -12.24 8.23 15.54
N LYS A 4 -11.38 8.10 16.56
CA LYS A 4 -10.90 9.23 17.35
C LYS A 4 -9.39 9.31 17.19
N ILE A 5 -8.91 10.44 16.73
CA ILE A 5 -7.48 10.72 16.65
C ILE A 5 -7.21 11.91 17.57
N ASN A 6 -6.31 11.70 18.52
CA ASN A 6 -5.81 12.74 19.39
C ASN A 6 -4.43 13.13 18.87
N TRP A 7 -4.19 14.42 18.74
CA TRP A 7 -2.86 14.96 18.46
C TRP A 7 -2.66 16.26 19.23
N THR A 8 -1.41 16.66 19.36
CA THR A 8 -1.05 17.95 19.92
C THR A 8 -0.71 18.85 18.75
N ALA A 9 -1.47 19.94 18.58
CA ALA A 9 -1.16 20.94 17.56
C ALA A 9 -0.09 21.87 18.13
N ASP A 10 1.05 21.97 17.44
CA ASP A 10 2.11 22.93 17.74
C ASP A 10 2.06 24.04 16.71
N LEU A 11 1.89 25.28 17.17
CA LEU A 11 1.85 26.48 16.33
C LEU A 11 3.22 27.19 16.25
N GLY A 12 4.26 26.62 16.87
CA GLY A 12 5.52 27.28 17.15
C GLY A 12 5.44 28.18 18.39
N GLN A 13 6.60 28.61 18.91
CA GLN A 13 6.74 29.43 20.13
C GLN A 13 6.43 28.71 21.45
N GLY A 14 6.50 27.37 21.50
CA GLY A 14 6.26 26.60 22.72
C GLY A 14 4.80 26.51 23.14
N PHE A 15 3.89 27.00 22.31
CA PHE A 15 2.45 26.91 22.53
C PHE A 15 1.90 25.65 21.83
N SER A 16 1.51 24.66 22.63
CA SER A 16 0.87 23.44 22.14
C SER A 16 -0.45 23.19 22.86
N PHE A 17 -1.46 22.75 22.12
CA PHE A 17 -2.75 22.39 22.71
C PHE A 17 -3.24 21.04 22.17
N PRO A 18 -3.92 20.25 23.02
CA PRO A 18 -4.52 19.01 22.58
C PRO A 18 -5.69 19.30 21.63
N ALA A 19 -5.67 18.65 20.47
CA ALA A 19 -6.75 18.68 19.49
C ALA A 19 -7.27 17.26 19.27
N THR A 20 -8.59 17.10 19.34
CA THR A 20 -9.25 15.82 19.13
C THR A 20 -10.16 15.90 17.92
N LEU A 21 -9.84 15.15 16.86
CA LEU A 21 -10.75 14.93 15.74
C LEU A 21 -11.53 13.64 15.99
N SER A 22 -12.85 13.76 16.02
CA SER A 22 -13.78 12.63 16.14
C SER A 22 -14.66 12.57 14.90
N ALA A 23 -14.62 11.44 14.19
CA ALA A 23 -15.50 11.14 13.07
C ALA A 23 -16.27 9.85 13.32
N ALA A 24 -17.56 9.83 12.97
CA ALA A 24 -18.42 8.67 13.10
C ALA A 24 -19.14 8.40 11.77
N LEU A 25 -19.10 7.14 11.32
CA LEU A 25 -19.80 6.67 10.14
C LEU A 25 -20.71 5.50 10.52
N THR A 26 -21.99 5.58 10.16
CA THR A 26 -22.95 4.49 10.32
C THR A 26 -23.27 3.91 8.94
N GLN A 27 -22.76 2.71 8.68
CA GLN A 27 -22.96 1.97 7.44
C GLN A 27 -22.96 0.48 7.76
N PHE A 28 -23.70 -0.32 7.00
CA PHE A 28 -23.56 -1.78 7.04
C PHE A 28 -22.11 -2.17 6.69
N PRO A 29 -21.51 -3.16 7.36
CA PRO A 29 -20.13 -3.59 7.13
C PRO A 29 -20.02 -4.47 5.87
N LEU A 30 -20.62 -4.02 4.76
CA LEU A 30 -20.67 -4.74 3.49
C LEU A 30 -20.04 -3.86 2.41
N LEU A 31 -19.22 -4.48 1.57
CA LEU A 31 -18.59 -3.82 0.43
C LEU A 31 -18.68 -4.73 -0.80
N THR A 32 -19.21 -4.21 -1.90
CA THR A 32 -19.20 -4.90 -3.19
C THR A 32 -17.76 -5.01 -3.68
N ASN A 33 -17.24 -6.23 -3.75
CA ASN A 33 -15.83 -6.50 -4.03
C ASN A 33 -15.61 -7.22 -5.38
N ASN A 34 -16.54 -7.06 -6.33
CA ASN A 34 -16.42 -7.66 -7.66
C ASN A 34 -15.27 -7.02 -8.46
N ALA A 35 -15.00 -5.74 -8.22
CA ALA A 35 -13.84 -5.04 -8.75
C ALA A 35 -13.26 -4.14 -7.64
N THR A 36 -11.97 -4.29 -7.38
CA THR A 36 -11.27 -3.51 -6.35
C THR A 36 -10.01 -2.91 -6.91
N THR A 37 -9.81 -1.63 -6.61
CA THR A 37 -8.60 -0.92 -7.02
C THR A 37 -7.37 -1.56 -6.38
N CYS A 38 -6.27 -1.65 -7.12
CA CYS A 38 -5.04 -2.29 -6.64
C CYS A 38 -4.57 -1.76 -5.26
N HIS A 39 -4.71 -0.46 -5.01
CA HIS A 39 -4.36 0.13 -3.71
C HIS A 39 -5.18 -0.43 -2.54
N LYS A 40 -6.47 -0.74 -2.76
CA LYS A 40 -7.34 -1.38 -1.76
C LYS A 40 -7.09 -2.89 -1.62
N LEU A 41 -6.27 -3.48 -2.50
CA LEU A 41 -5.80 -4.86 -2.38
C LEU A 41 -4.51 -4.99 -1.58
N GLN A 42 -3.90 -3.90 -1.12
CA GLN A 42 -2.69 -3.97 -0.29
C GLN A 42 -2.96 -4.80 0.98
N GLY A 43 -2.09 -5.76 1.25
CA GLY A 43 -2.22 -6.68 2.40
C GLY A 43 -3.15 -7.88 2.18
N ALA A 44 -3.89 -7.95 1.07
CA ALA A 44 -4.72 -9.10 0.75
C ALA A 44 -3.96 -10.16 -0.06
N SER A 45 -4.36 -11.43 0.08
CA SER A 45 -3.99 -12.53 -0.82
C SER A 45 -5.22 -13.04 -1.56
N LYS A 46 -5.11 -13.25 -2.86
CA LYS A 46 -6.19 -13.73 -3.74
C LYS A 46 -5.75 -15.02 -4.45
N THR A 47 -6.70 -15.93 -4.64
CA THR A 47 -6.50 -17.17 -5.40
C THR A 47 -6.51 -16.90 -6.90
N SER A 48 -7.42 -16.02 -7.35
CA SER A 48 -7.53 -15.59 -8.74
C SER A 48 -7.73 -14.08 -8.81
N LEU A 49 -7.14 -13.46 -9.83
CA LEU A 49 -7.21 -12.02 -10.06
C LEU A 49 -7.31 -11.74 -11.56
N PHE A 50 -8.34 -11.00 -11.96
CA PHE A 50 -8.47 -10.46 -13.31
C PHE A 50 -8.11 -8.98 -13.29
N ILE A 51 -7.07 -8.59 -14.03
CA ILE A 51 -6.58 -7.22 -14.11
C ILE A 51 -7.16 -6.53 -15.33
N VAL A 52 -8.01 -5.54 -15.09
CA VAL A 52 -8.57 -4.65 -16.11
C VAL A 52 -7.78 -3.35 -16.15
N GLY A 53 -6.84 -3.25 -17.10
CA GLY A 53 -5.95 -2.10 -17.26
C GLY A 53 -4.72 -2.09 -16.34
N VAL A 54 -3.66 -1.42 -16.82
CA VAL A 54 -2.39 -1.26 -16.10
C VAL A 54 -2.23 0.22 -15.72
N SER A 55 -1.91 0.50 -14.45
CA SER A 55 -1.62 1.86 -13.99
C SER A 55 -0.13 2.20 -14.13
N ASN A 56 0.16 3.45 -14.45
CA ASN A 56 1.52 4.01 -14.47
C ASN A 56 2.03 4.45 -13.08
N ALA A 57 1.27 4.17 -12.02
CA ALA A 57 1.67 4.46 -10.65
C ALA A 57 2.92 3.65 -10.25
N MET A 58 3.79 4.28 -9.44
CA MET A 58 5.04 3.71 -8.98
C MET A 58 4.80 2.39 -8.24
N ASN A 59 5.57 1.33 -8.56
CA ASN A 59 5.47 -0.01 -7.97
C ASN A 59 4.09 -0.70 -8.07
N TRP A 60 3.14 -0.15 -8.84
CA TRP A 60 1.77 -0.66 -8.93
C TRP A 60 1.72 -2.10 -9.43
N MET A 61 2.54 -2.42 -10.43
CA MET A 61 2.64 -3.76 -10.99
C MET A 61 3.11 -4.78 -9.97
N TYR A 62 4.12 -4.44 -9.15
CA TYR A 62 4.56 -5.30 -8.07
C TYR A 62 3.43 -5.52 -7.04
N VAL A 63 2.72 -4.46 -6.65
CA VAL A 63 1.61 -4.58 -5.69
C VAL A 63 0.53 -5.50 -6.25
N ALA A 64 0.08 -5.29 -7.49
CA ALA A 64 -0.98 -6.08 -8.13
C ALA A 64 -0.59 -7.55 -8.25
N LEU A 65 0.59 -7.83 -8.82
CA LEU A 65 1.05 -9.19 -9.09
C LEU A 65 1.38 -9.95 -7.81
N SER A 66 1.88 -9.29 -6.77
CA SER A 66 2.15 -9.94 -5.47
C SER A 66 0.88 -10.33 -4.71
N ARG A 67 -0.32 -9.94 -5.16
CA ARG A 67 -1.57 -10.35 -4.49
C ARG A 67 -2.03 -11.75 -4.88
N VAL A 68 -1.66 -12.23 -6.06
CA VAL A 68 -2.08 -13.56 -6.54
C VAL A 68 -1.08 -14.62 -6.11
N ARG A 69 -1.57 -15.76 -5.60
CA ARG A 69 -0.71 -16.84 -5.08
C ARG A 69 0.00 -17.63 -6.17
N THR A 70 -0.64 -17.81 -7.32
CA THR A 70 -0.12 -18.60 -8.44
C THR A 70 -0.31 -17.86 -9.76
N LEU A 71 0.59 -18.08 -10.71
CA LEU A 71 0.48 -17.50 -12.04
C LEU A 71 -0.76 -18.01 -12.79
N SER A 72 -1.19 -19.25 -12.53
CA SER A 72 -2.43 -19.82 -13.10
C SER A 72 -3.70 -19.09 -12.67
N GLY A 73 -3.66 -18.36 -11.56
CA GLY A 73 -4.76 -17.53 -11.09
C GLY A 73 -4.75 -16.10 -11.66
N LEU A 74 -3.75 -15.74 -12.47
CA LEU A 74 -3.61 -14.39 -13.01
C LEU A 74 -4.20 -14.31 -14.42
N PHE A 75 -5.15 -13.39 -14.59
CA PHE A 75 -5.78 -13.11 -15.87
C PHE A 75 -5.62 -11.64 -16.21
N LEU A 76 -5.30 -11.32 -17.47
CA LEU A 76 -5.01 -9.96 -17.91
C LEU A 76 -5.93 -9.61 -19.07
N SER A 77 -6.58 -8.44 -18.99
CA SER A 77 -7.36 -7.88 -20.11
C SER A 77 -6.47 -7.39 -21.26
N THR A 78 -5.27 -6.91 -20.94
CA THR A 78 -4.27 -6.45 -21.91
C THR A 78 -2.87 -6.99 -21.55
N PRO A 79 -2.01 -7.27 -22.54
CA PRO A 79 -0.64 -7.68 -22.28
C PRO A 79 0.12 -6.62 -21.46
N ILE A 80 0.93 -7.09 -20.51
CA ILE A 80 1.82 -6.22 -19.74
C ILE A 80 3.05 -5.90 -20.59
N THR A 81 3.27 -4.62 -20.87
CA THR A 81 4.51 -4.17 -21.52
C THR A 81 5.58 -3.89 -20.47
N PHE A 82 6.73 -4.58 -20.56
CA PHE A 82 7.88 -4.47 -19.66
C PHE A 82 8.66 -3.15 -19.76
N ARG A 83 8.08 -2.08 -20.33
CA ARG A 83 8.78 -0.81 -20.54
C ARG A 83 8.89 -0.06 -19.20
N GLN A 84 9.81 -0.56 -18.38
CA GLN A 84 10.22 -0.15 -17.05
C GLN A 84 9.05 0.07 -16.08
N PRO A 85 8.67 -0.92 -15.24
CA PRO A 85 7.81 -0.63 -14.10
C PRO A 85 8.47 0.53 -13.34
N ARG A 86 7.76 1.65 -13.19
CA ARG A 86 8.30 2.81 -12.47
C ARG A 86 8.64 2.33 -11.06
N GLN A 87 9.92 2.19 -10.80
CA GLN A 87 10.43 1.73 -9.52
C GLN A 87 11.02 2.92 -8.79
N GLN A 88 10.70 3.03 -7.51
CA GLN A 88 11.23 4.09 -6.68
C GLN A 88 12.70 3.83 -6.38
N SER A 89 13.59 4.70 -6.86
CA SER A 89 15.04 4.58 -6.68
C SER A 89 15.49 4.63 -5.21
N SER A 90 14.80 5.40 -4.37
CA SER A 90 15.10 5.47 -2.93
C SER A 90 14.82 4.16 -2.20
N LEU A 91 13.77 3.42 -2.60
CA LEU A 91 13.47 2.11 -2.04
C LEU A 91 14.55 1.09 -2.41
N LEU A 92 15.03 1.12 -3.66
CA LEU A 92 16.15 0.28 -4.11
C LEU A 92 17.44 0.58 -3.33
N ALA A 93 17.75 1.86 -3.11
CA ALA A 93 18.89 2.26 -2.31
C ALA A 93 18.78 1.77 -0.86
N MET A 94 17.58 1.88 -0.27
CA MET A 94 17.30 1.38 1.07
C MET A 94 17.44 -0.15 1.15
N ILE A 95 16.89 -0.91 0.20
CA ILE A 95 17.03 -2.37 0.15
C ILE A 95 18.51 -2.77 0.02
N LYS A 96 19.27 -2.12 -0.87
CA LYS A 96 20.71 -2.35 -1.01
C LYS A 96 21.49 -2.05 0.27
N ARG A 97 21.05 -1.05 1.06
CA ARG A 97 21.62 -0.75 2.38
C ARG A 97 21.32 -1.88 3.37
N PHE A 98 20.07 -2.32 3.48
CA PHE A 98 19.70 -3.41 4.39
C PHE A 98 20.36 -4.74 4.04
N LEU A 99 20.52 -5.06 2.76
CA LEU A 99 21.21 -6.27 2.31
C LEU A 99 22.74 -6.23 2.57
N ARG A 100 23.31 -5.06 2.87
CA ARG A 100 24.73 -4.91 3.25
C ARG A 100 24.95 -5.01 4.77
N LEU A 101 23.91 -4.76 5.56
CA LEU A 101 23.97 -4.81 7.02
C LEU A 101 23.76 -6.26 7.47
N ARG A 102 24.66 -6.77 8.32
CA ARG A 102 24.48 -8.07 8.96
C ARG A 102 23.41 -7.97 10.05
N PRO A 103 22.64 -9.04 10.35
CA PRO A 103 21.60 -9.04 11.38
C PRO A 103 22.04 -8.52 12.77
N GLU A 104 23.34 -8.61 13.06
CA GLU A 104 23.94 -8.19 14.34
C GLU A 104 24.00 -6.66 14.51
N GLU A 105 23.91 -5.87 13.44
CA GLU A 105 24.06 -4.41 13.46
C GLU A 105 22.74 -3.66 13.78
N TYR A 106 21.65 -4.38 14.05
CA TYR A 106 20.32 -3.81 14.30
C TYR A 106 19.95 -3.61 15.78
N SER A 107 20.83 -3.97 16.73
CA SER A 107 20.51 -4.01 18.18
C SER A 107 21.23 -2.96 19.04
N GLY A 108 21.56 -1.79 18.48
CA GLY A 108 22.22 -0.68 19.18
C GLY A 108 21.32 0.51 19.40
#